data_AF-A0A094ZTW2-F1
#
_entry.id   AF-A0A094ZTW2-F1
#
_cell.length_a   1.000
_cell.length_b   1.000
_cell.length_c   1.000
_cell.angle_alpha   90.00
_cell.angle_beta   90.00
_cell.angle_gamma   90.00
#
_symmetry.space_group_name_H-M   'P 1'
#
loop_
_entity.id
_entity.type
_entity.pdbx_description
1 polymer ?
#
loop_
_entity_poly.entity_id
_entity_poly.type
_entity_poly.pdbx_seq_one_letter_code
_entity_poly.pdbx_strand_id
1 'polypeptide(L)' 'MKHEYGNGIELSHTDYRSYRHFELQNGMKVMIISTCNDIDDNHFISDTLSAAALCINVGSFSDPHEAQGLS' A
#
# COMPACT_ATOMS: atom_id res chain seq x y z
N MET A 1 2.46 11.32 -19.80
CA MET A 1 1.80 12.59 -19.41
C MET A 1 1.12 12.33 -18.07
N LYS A 2 1.79 12.58 -16.94
CA LYS A 2 1.42 12.14 -15.58
C LYS A 2 -0.04 12.48 -15.21
N HIS A 3 -0.78 11.52 -14.63
CA HIS A 3 -2.09 11.78 -14.02
C HIS A 3 -1.86 12.00 -12.52
N GLU A 4 -1.98 13.25 -12.07
CA GLU A 4 -2.00 13.56 -10.64
C GLU A 4 -3.45 13.46 -10.15
N TYR A 5 -3.72 12.49 -9.28
CA TYR A 5 -4.96 12.51 -8.51
C TYR A 5 -4.79 13.51 -7.36
N GLY A 6 -5.85 14.27 -7.04
CA GLY A 6 -5.85 15.35 -6.02
C GLY A 6 -5.56 14.91 -4.57
N ASN A 7 -5.05 13.69 -4.38
CA ASN A 7 -4.64 13.08 -3.13
C ASN A 7 -3.10 12.93 -3.03
N GLY A 8 -2.31 13.49 -3.94
CA GLY A 8 -0.83 13.47 -3.86
C GLY A 8 -0.18 12.10 -4.12
N ILE A 9 -0.93 11.13 -4.65
CA ILE A 9 -0.39 9.82 -5.05
C ILE A 9 -0.12 9.86 -6.56
N GLU A 10 1.14 9.70 -6.95
CA GLU A 10 1.53 9.54 -8.36
C GLU A 10 1.36 8.07 -8.79
N LEU A 11 0.60 7.85 -9.87
CA LEU A 11 0.34 6.51 -10.43
C LEU A 11 0.87 6.40 -11.86
N SER A 12 1.16 5.16 -12.29
CA SER A 12 1.46 4.87 -13.69
C SER A 12 0.23 5.08 -14.58
N HIS A 13 0.44 5.38 -15.86
CA HIS A 13 -0.63 5.44 -16.87
C HIS A 13 -1.35 4.12 -17.12
N THR A 14 -0.73 3.03 -16.71
CA THR A 14 -1.26 1.67 -16.85
C THR A 14 -1.80 1.14 -15.53
N ASP A 15 -1.81 1.95 -14.46
CA ASP A 15 -2.36 1.56 -13.17
C ASP A 15 -3.78 2.10 -13.03
N TYR A 16 -4.74 1.18 -13.10
CA TYR A 16 -6.17 1.47 -13.03
C TYR A 16 -6.74 1.25 -11.62
N ARG A 17 -5.89 0.94 -10.64
CA ARG A 17 -6.33 0.76 -9.25
C ARG A 17 -6.67 2.09 -8.61
N SER A 18 -7.63 2.06 -7.71
CA SER A 18 -7.99 3.21 -6.88
C SER A 18 -7.18 3.20 -5.60
N TYR A 19 -6.56 4.33 -5.28
CA TYR A 19 -5.71 4.49 -4.11
C TYR A 19 -6.24 5.56 -3.16
N ARG A 20 -6.20 5.26 -1.86
CA ARG A 20 -6.51 6.21 -0.80
C ARG A 20 -5.50 6.06 0.32
N HIS A 21 -4.89 7.16 0.74
CA HIS A 21 -4.04 7.18 1.93
C HIS A 21 -4.63 8.11 2.98
N PHE A 22 -4.44 7.79 4.26
CA PHE A 22 -4.86 8.62 5.38
C PHE A 22 -4.10 8.22 6.66
N GLU A 23 -4.19 9.06 7.69
CA GLU A 23 -3.62 8.79 9.01
C GLU A 23 -4.75 8.56 10.02
N LEU A 24 -4.65 7.49 10.80
CA LEU A 24 -5.56 7.18 11.90
C LEU A 24 -5.27 8.10 13.10
N GLN A 25 -6.23 8.23 14.02
CA GLN A 25 -6.07 9.06 15.23
C GLN A 25 -4.87 8.67 16.11
N ASN A 26 -4.38 7.43 16.00
CA ASN A 26 -3.20 6.94 16.72
C ASN A 26 -1.88 7.18 15.97
N GLY A 27 -1.89 7.93 14.85
CA GLY A 27 -0.72 8.24 14.04
C GLY A 27 -0.34 7.17 13.01
N MET A 28 -1.11 6.08 12.90
CA MET A 28 -0.83 5.02 11.92
C MET A 28 -1.20 5.49 10.52
N LYS A 29 -0.24 5.39 9.60
CA LYS A 29 -0.42 5.72 8.18
C LYS A 29 -0.96 4.49 7.45
N VAL A 30 -2.06 4.67 6.72
CA VAL A 30 -2.77 3.60 6.01
C VAL A 30 -2.85 3.93 4.53
N MET A 31 -2.66 2.91 3.68
CA MET A 31 -2.88 2.95 2.24
C MET A 31 -3.87 1.85 1.86
N ILE A 32 -4.97 2.24 1.23
CA ILE A 32 -5.99 1.34 0.69
C ILE A 32 -5.84 1.32 -0.82
N ILE A 33 -5.77 0.10 -1.37
CA ILE A 33 -5.68 -0.18 -2.80
C ILE A 33 -6.93 -0.97 -3.16
N SER A 34 -7.69 -0.48 -4.12
CA SER A 34 -8.91 -1.15 -4.61
C SER A 34 -8.79 -1.39 -6.09
N THR A 35 -8.95 -2.65 -6.51
CA THR A 35 -9.19 -3.03 -7.90
C THR A 35 -10.69 -3.00 -8.20
N CYS A 36 -11.07 -2.59 -9.42
CA CYS A 36 -12.40 -2.84 -9.94
C CYS A 36 -12.39 -4.14 -10.76
N ASN A 37 -13.38 -4.99 -10.54
CA ASN A 37 -13.58 -6.22 -11.30
C ASN A 37 -14.72 -5.98 -12.29
N ASP A 38 -14.49 -5.18 -13.33
CA ASP A 38 -15.47 -5.07 -14.40
C ASP A 38 -15.41 -6.38 -15.22
N ILE A 39 -16.52 -7.13 -15.20
CA ILE A 39 -16.69 -8.49 -15.76
C ILE A 39 -16.84 -8.44 -17.28
N ASP A 40 -16.03 -7.63 -17.98
CA ASP A 40 -16.00 -7.67 -19.43
C ASP A 40 -14.81 -8.57 -19.86
N ASP A 41 -15.17 -9.64 -20.57
CA ASP A 41 -14.38 -10.83 -20.96
C ASP A 41 -13.05 -10.61 -21.72
N ASN A 42 -12.44 -9.43 -21.68
CA ASN A 42 -11.13 -9.18 -22.28
C ASN A 42 -10.15 -8.53 -21.31
N HIS A 43 -9.64 -9.38 -20.41
CA HIS A 43 -8.33 -9.29 -19.77
C HIS A 43 -8.00 -7.94 -19.11
N PHE A 44 -8.70 -7.63 -18.02
CA PHE A 44 -8.29 -6.57 -17.09
C PHE A 44 -7.92 -7.17 -15.74
N ILE A 45 -6.76 -6.76 -15.23
CA ILE A 45 -6.10 -7.28 -14.03
C ILE A 45 -7.05 -7.12 -12.84
N SER A 46 -7.73 -8.21 -12.45
CA SER A 46 -8.38 -8.30 -11.15
C SER A 46 -7.39 -8.90 -10.15
N ASP A 47 -7.24 -8.26 -8.99
CA ASP A 47 -6.61 -8.93 -7.86
C ASP A 47 -7.52 -10.11 -7.49
N THR A 48 -7.03 -11.33 -7.69
CA THR A 48 -7.78 -12.56 -7.40
C THR A 48 -7.89 -12.82 -5.90
N LEU A 49 -7.04 -12.16 -5.11
CA LEU A 49 -6.93 -12.30 -3.66
C LEU A 49 -6.69 -10.93 -3.01
N SER A 50 -7.25 -10.73 -1.82
CA SER A 50 -6.92 -9.56 -1.00
C SER A 50 -5.63 -9.79 -0.22
N ALA A 51 -4.86 -8.73 0.01
CA ALA A 51 -3.63 -8.76 0.78
C ALA A 51 -3.54 -7.56 1.74
N ALA A 52 -2.73 -7.71 2.80
CA ALA A 52 -2.44 -6.66 3.76
C ALA A 52 -0.98 -6.78 4.24
N ALA A 53 -0.37 -5.65 4.58
CA ALA A 53 0.96 -5.59 5.17
C ALA A 53 1.00 -4.51 6.27
N LEU A 54 1.83 -4.73 7.29
CA LEU A 54 2.10 -3.77 8.36
C LEU A 54 3.63 -3.64 8.52
N CYS A 55 4.12 -2.40 8.48
CA CYS A 55 5.53 -2.10 8.73
C CYS A 55 5.63 -1.29 10.03
N ILE A 56 6.46 -1.76 10.95
CA ILE A 56 6.85 -1.02 12.13
C ILE A 56 8.22 -0.40 11.84
N ASN A 57 8.37 0.90 12.10
CA ASN A 57 9.63 1.61 11.88
C ASN A 57 10.63 1.34 13.02
N VAL A 58 10.95 0.07 13.22
CA VAL A 58 11.94 -0.46 14.16
C VAL A 58 12.57 -1.71 13.52
N GLY A 59 13.82 -2.01 13.86
CA GLY A 59 14.52 -3.18 13.34
C GLY A 59 15.80 -3.42 14.13
N SER A 60 16.68 -4.24 13.58
CA SER A 60 17.86 -4.76 14.30
C SER A 60 18.85 -3.69 14.79
N PHE A 61 18.85 -2.49 14.23
CA PHE A 61 19.62 -1.36 14.77
C PHE A 61 19.14 -0.88 16.14
N SER A 62 17.94 -1.29 16.55
CA SER A 62 17.37 -1.03 17.88
C SER A 62 17.50 -2.24 18.82
N ASP A 63 18.14 -3.32 18.39
CA ASP A 63 18.36 -4.49 19.23
C ASP A 63 19.25 -4.12 20.43
N PRO A 64 18.92 -4.58 21.65
CA PRO A 64 19.81 -4.44 22.79
C PRO A 64 21.17 -5.07 22.49
N HIS A 65 22.24 -4.47 23.01
CA HIS A 65 23.59 -5.01 22.82
C HIS A 65 23.71 -6.45 23.34
N GLU A 66 22.96 -6.76 24.40
CA GLU A 66 22.91 -8.07 25.04
C GLU A 66 22.06 -9.09 24.25
N ALA A 67 21.29 -8.66 23.25
CA ALA A 67 20.32 -9.49 22.53
C ALA A 67 20.24 -9.11 21.03
N GLN A 68 21.36 -9.26 20.31
CA GLN A 68 21.39 -9.06 18.86
C GLN A 68 20.49 -10.06 18.12
N GLY A 69 19.70 -9.59 17.16
CA GLY A 69 18.74 -10.38 16.39
C GLY A 69 17.37 -10.53 17.06
N LEU A 70 16.99 -9.61 17.95
CA LEU A 70 15.74 -9.66 18.70
C LEU A 70 14.54 -9.13 17.89
N SER A 71 14.77 -8.12 17.04
CA SER A 71 13.75 -7.56 16.14
C SER A 71 13.20 -8.55 15.13
#